data_AF-L1IPG2-F1
#
_entry.id   AF-L1IPG2-F1
#
_cell.length_a   1.000
_cell.length_b   1.000
_cell.length_c   1.000
_cell.angle_alpha   90.00
_cell.angle_beta   90.00
_cell.angle_gamma   90.00
#
_symmetry.space_group_name_H-M   'P 1'
#
loop_
_entity.id
_entity.type
_entity.pdbx_description
1 polymer ?
#
loop_
_entity_poly.entity_id
_entity_poly.type
_entity_poly.pdbx_seq_one_letter_code
_entity_poly.pdbx_strand_id
1 'polypeptide(L)'
;MAGSEFDYDVIIIGCGVGGHGAALHARGKGLKTAIFTGRDVGGTCVNRGCVPSKALLAAAGRVREMRDQKHLEGFGIKVEGEVKYDREKVAAHADQLSKNVAKNLGNSLEALGVDVIPEAGLLVGPNKVKKAGTDQVVTAKDIILAPGSMLIQPRKVDGYTSVFATEVVPGEPGKKPVKIKLVDAKTKEEIPDSPLYVDAALVCTGRVPNTKTLGLENMGIETVRGFVQVNEKMQVLNKEGGSVIPNLYCIGDANGKMMLAHAASAQGISAVENICGHPHAVDHNAIPAACFTHPEIAMVGLTEEQAKKKAEAEGFTLGKSTGSFRANSKALAELEGTGMAKCLFNKDTGKVLGVHIIGIHASDLIQECANAIAAGTTVQELSMMHFPGAVRPALPDRCWAAALEI
;
A
#
# COMPACT_ATOMS: atom_id res chain seq x y z
N MET A 1 -35.22 -7.40 -26.43
CA MET A 1 -33.97 -6.96 -25.79
C MET A 1 -32.88 -7.09 -26.83
N ALA A 2 -32.39 -5.97 -27.37
CA ALA A 2 -31.29 -5.99 -28.32
C ALA A 2 -30.04 -6.53 -27.61
N GLY A 3 -29.41 -7.58 -28.14
CA GLY A 3 -28.22 -8.18 -27.54
C GLY A 3 -27.12 -7.13 -27.38
N SER A 4 -26.42 -7.13 -26.25
CA SER A 4 -25.32 -6.21 -26.01
C SER A 4 -24.24 -6.42 -27.07
N GLU A 5 -23.74 -5.32 -27.65
CA GLU A 5 -22.64 -5.31 -28.65
C GLU A 5 -21.34 -5.93 -28.11
N PHE A 6 -21.20 -6.00 -26.79
CA PHE A 6 -20.06 -6.55 -26.07
C PHE A 6 -20.45 -7.76 -25.22
N ASP A 7 -19.50 -8.66 -24.97
CA ASP A 7 -19.67 -9.79 -24.06
C ASP A 7 -19.87 -9.33 -22.61
N TYR A 8 -19.24 -8.22 -22.22
CA TYR A 8 -19.27 -7.63 -20.88
C TYR A 8 -19.44 -6.11 -20.95
N ASP A 9 -19.95 -5.52 -19.87
CA ASP A 9 -19.88 -4.07 -19.69
C ASP A 9 -18.46 -3.67 -19.27
N VAL A 10 -17.85 -4.43 -18.36
CA VAL A 10 -16.49 -4.17 -17.86
C VAL A 10 -15.65 -5.45 -17.81
N ILE A 11 -14.45 -5.40 -18.38
CA ILE A 11 -13.40 -6.40 -18.13
C ILE A 11 -12.32 -5.79 -17.23
N ILE A 12 -11.89 -6.55 -16.23
CA ILE A 12 -10.78 -6.19 -15.35
C ILE A 12 -9.61 -7.15 -15.61
N ILE A 13 -8.43 -6.61 -15.92
CA ILE A 13 -7.21 -7.40 -16.14
C ILE A 13 -6.34 -7.36 -14.87
N GLY A 14 -6.43 -8.41 -14.06
CA GLY A 14 -5.65 -8.58 -12.84
C GLY A 14 -6.55 -8.66 -11.59
N CYS A 15 -6.46 -9.78 -10.88
CA CYS A 15 -7.28 -10.06 -9.69
C CYS A 15 -6.57 -9.77 -8.36
N GLY A 16 -5.76 -8.71 -8.31
CA GLY A 16 -5.27 -8.16 -7.04
C GLY A 16 -6.38 -7.46 -6.24
N VAL A 17 -6.09 -7.00 -5.03
CA VAL A 17 -7.07 -6.27 -4.19
C VAL A 17 -7.75 -5.09 -4.90
N GLY A 18 -7.02 -4.34 -5.75
CA GLY A 18 -7.61 -3.25 -6.55
C GLY A 18 -8.59 -3.74 -7.62
N GLY A 19 -8.24 -4.81 -8.35
CA GLY A 19 -9.11 -5.41 -9.36
C GLY A 19 -10.32 -6.12 -8.75
N HIS A 20 -10.13 -6.80 -7.61
CA HIS A 20 -11.22 -7.37 -6.82
C HIS A 20 -12.19 -6.28 -6.35
N GLY A 21 -11.68 -5.20 -5.73
CA GLY A 21 -12.51 -4.07 -5.31
C GLY A 21 -13.25 -3.40 -6.47
N ALA A 22 -12.61 -3.24 -7.63
CA ALA A 22 -13.26 -2.75 -8.84
C ALA A 22 -14.39 -3.69 -9.31
N ALA A 23 -14.18 -5.01 -9.27
CA ALA A 23 -15.19 -5.99 -9.66
C ALA A 23 -16.41 -5.96 -8.73
N LEU A 24 -16.19 -5.90 -7.41
CA LEU A 24 -17.27 -5.77 -6.43
C LEU A 24 -18.10 -4.51 -6.71
N HIS A 25 -17.43 -3.37 -6.92
CA HIS A 25 -18.11 -2.10 -7.17
C HIS A 25 -18.87 -2.11 -8.50
N ALA A 26 -18.28 -2.67 -9.56
CA ALA A 26 -18.92 -2.80 -10.87
C ALA A 26 -20.21 -3.63 -10.78
N ARG A 27 -20.19 -4.76 -10.05
CA ARG A 27 -21.40 -5.55 -9.80
C ARG A 27 -22.42 -4.79 -8.95
N GLY A 28 -21.97 -4.04 -7.94
CA GLY A 28 -22.84 -3.15 -7.16
C GLY A 28 -23.53 -2.07 -8.01
N LYS A 29 -22.93 -1.68 -9.14
CA LYS A 29 -23.52 -0.78 -10.16
C LYS A 29 -24.34 -1.50 -11.24
N GLY A 30 -24.51 -2.82 -11.13
CA GLY A 30 -25.29 -3.63 -12.07
C GLY A 30 -24.58 -3.98 -13.38
N LEU A 31 -23.27 -3.71 -13.50
CA LEU A 31 -22.50 -4.00 -14.71
C LEU A 31 -22.23 -5.49 -14.85
N LYS A 32 -22.35 -6.04 -16.06
CA LYS A 32 -21.88 -7.39 -16.39
C LYS A 32 -20.35 -7.38 -16.41
N THR A 33 -19.71 -8.14 -15.53
CA THR A 33 -18.26 -8.02 -15.26
C THR A 33 -17.54 -9.34 -15.42
N ALA A 34 -16.40 -9.31 -16.11
CA ALA A 34 -15.40 -10.38 -16.08
C ALA A 34 -14.09 -9.89 -15.48
N ILE A 35 -13.36 -10.80 -14.83
CA ILE A 35 -12.03 -10.51 -14.28
C ILE A 35 -11.04 -11.60 -14.67
N PHE A 36 -9.92 -11.18 -15.26
CA PHE A 36 -8.80 -12.05 -15.59
C PHE A 36 -7.86 -12.13 -14.39
N THR A 37 -7.64 -13.33 -13.88
CA THR A 37 -6.75 -13.53 -12.73
C THR A 37 -5.28 -13.61 -13.15
N GLY A 38 -4.99 -14.29 -14.26
CA GLY A 38 -3.65 -14.55 -14.79
C GLY A 38 -2.76 -15.44 -13.95
N ARG A 39 -3.01 -15.55 -12.64
CA ARG A 39 -2.26 -16.40 -11.72
C ARG A 39 -3.07 -16.79 -10.48
N ASP A 40 -3.28 -15.82 -9.57
CA ASP A 40 -3.89 -16.04 -8.26
C ASP A 40 -4.82 -14.90 -7.87
N VAL A 41 -5.97 -15.26 -7.31
CA VAL A 41 -6.92 -14.33 -6.71
C VAL A 41 -6.31 -13.67 -5.47
N GLY A 42 -6.49 -12.37 -5.34
CA GLY A 42 -5.90 -11.54 -4.27
C GLY A 42 -4.52 -10.96 -4.63
N GLY A 43 -3.87 -11.48 -5.68
CA GLY A 43 -2.61 -10.99 -6.21
C GLY A 43 -1.50 -10.85 -5.16
N THR A 44 -0.64 -9.84 -5.32
CA THR A 44 0.54 -9.67 -4.46
C THR A 44 0.19 -9.48 -2.98
N CYS A 45 -0.82 -8.66 -2.65
CA CYS A 45 -1.11 -8.31 -1.25
C CYS A 45 -1.58 -9.52 -0.43
N VAL A 46 -2.41 -10.39 -1.01
CA VAL A 46 -2.93 -11.57 -0.31
C VAL A 46 -1.92 -12.71 -0.32
N ASN A 47 -1.31 -13.01 -1.48
CA ASN A 47 -0.55 -14.26 -1.62
C ASN A 47 0.93 -14.14 -1.22
N ARG A 48 1.49 -12.92 -1.19
CA ARG A 48 2.95 -12.72 -1.00
C ARG A 48 3.33 -11.32 -0.49
N GLY A 49 2.43 -10.68 0.25
CA GLY A 49 2.57 -9.29 0.64
C GLY A 49 1.96 -9.02 2.01
N CYS A 50 0.91 -8.20 2.03
CA CYS A 50 0.24 -7.74 3.24
C CYS A 50 -0.15 -8.88 4.18
N VAL A 51 -0.96 -9.84 3.71
CA VAL A 51 -1.54 -10.89 4.57
C VAL A 51 -0.47 -11.75 5.24
N PRO A 52 0.46 -12.41 4.51
CA PRO A 52 1.47 -13.25 5.14
C PRO A 52 2.44 -12.44 6.00
N SER A 53 2.82 -11.22 5.59
CA SER A 53 3.72 -10.38 6.42
C SER A 53 3.09 -9.99 7.76
N LYS A 54 1.79 -9.66 7.80
CA LYS A 54 1.09 -9.31 9.04
C LYS A 54 0.91 -10.52 9.95
N ALA A 55 0.66 -11.70 9.40
CA ALA A 55 0.58 -12.94 10.17
C ALA A 55 1.92 -13.27 10.85
N LEU A 56 3.03 -13.15 10.11
CA LEU A 56 4.37 -13.35 10.64
C LEU A 56 4.74 -12.30 11.69
N LEU A 57 4.43 -11.02 11.45
CA LEU A 57 4.65 -9.94 12.42
C LEU A 57 3.85 -10.15 13.71
N ALA A 58 2.61 -10.64 13.61
CA ALA A 58 1.79 -10.91 14.79
C ALA A 58 2.37 -12.03 15.68
N ALA A 59 2.92 -13.08 15.07
CA ALA A 59 3.61 -14.15 15.79
C ALA A 59 4.95 -13.66 16.37
N ALA A 60 5.76 -12.96 15.57
CA ALA A 60 7.04 -12.42 16.00
C ALA A 60 6.89 -11.37 17.12
N GLY A 61 5.85 -10.54 17.06
CA GLY A 61 5.51 -9.55 18.08
C GLY A 61 5.23 -10.20 19.43
N ARG A 62 4.43 -11.26 19.46
CA ARG A 62 4.16 -12.05 20.67
C ARG A 62 5.41 -12.69 21.25
N VAL A 63 6.25 -13.28 20.40
CA VAL A 63 7.52 -13.88 20.85
C VAL A 63 8.46 -12.81 21.41
N ARG A 64 8.53 -11.63 20.78
CA ARG A 64 9.30 -10.49 21.28
C ARG A 64 8.80 -10.05 22.65
N GLU A 65 7.50 -9.82 22.79
CA GLU A 65 6.85 -9.39 24.04
C GLU A 65 7.12 -10.38 25.18
N MET A 66 6.91 -11.68 24.94
CA MET A 66 7.18 -12.71 25.94
C MET A 66 8.66 -12.81 26.33
N ARG A 67 9.58 -12.39 25.46
CA ARG A 67 11.03 -12.39 25.72
C ARG A 67 11.51 -11.11 26.40
N ASP A 68 10.73 -10.04 26.38
CA ASP A 68 11.10 -8.76 27.00
C ASP A 68 10.82 -8.79 28.51
N GLN A 69 11.73 -9.43 29.25
CA GLN A 69 11.61 -9.59 30.70
C GLN A 69 11.49 -8.24 31.41
N LYS A 70 12.24 -7.22 30.97
CA LYS A 70 12.20 -5.90 31.60
C LYS A 70 10.84 -5.23 31.45
N HIS A 71 10.25 -5.34 30.27
CA HIS A 71 8.91 -4.81 30.01
C HIS A 71 7.86 -5.56 30.84
N LEU A 72 7.89 -6.90 30.85
CA LEU A 72 6.96 -7.73 31.63
C LEU A 72 7.09 -7.53 33.15
N GLU A 73 8.31 -7.35 33.66
CA GLU A 73 8.55 -7.01 35.07
C GLU A 73 7.89 -5.69 35.48
N GLY A 74 7.78 -4.74 34.55
CA GLY A 74 7.03 -3.50 34.77
C GLY A 74 5.54 -3.72 35.02
N PHE A 75 4.98 -4.83 34.53
CA PHE A 75 3.62 -5.28 34.83
C PHE A 75 3.54 -6.25 36.03
N GLY A 76 4.68 -6.60 36.64
CA GLY A 76 4.75 -7.66 37.64
C GLY A 76 4.59 -9.07 37.05
N ILE A 77 4.75 -9.24 35.74
CA ILE A 77 4.65 -10.52 35.04
C ILE A 77 6.05 -11.14 34.92
N LYS A 78 6.15 -12.45 35.16
CA LYS A 78 7.38 -13.22 34.95
C LYS A 78 7.10 -14.41 34.05
N VAL A 79 7.98 -14.63 33.08
CA VAL A 79 7.98 -15.82 32.23
C VAL A 79 9.16 -16.70 32.64
N GLU A 80 8.88 -17.90 33.13
CA GLU A 80 9.91 -18.85 33.52
C GLU A 80 10.42 -19.64 32.30
N GLY A 81 11.74 -19.71 32.16
CA GLY A 81 12.40 -20.46 31.07
C GLY A 81 12.49 -19.71 29.74
N GLU A 82 13.00 -20.40 28.72
CA GLU A 82 13.14 -19.84 27.37
C GLU A 82 11.81 -19.89 26.61
N VAL A 83 11.41 -18.75 26.01
CA VAL A 83 10.28 -18.69 25.09
C VAL A 83 10.62 -19.44 23.80
N LYS A 84 10.03 -20.64 23.67
CA LYS A 84 10.15 -21.51 22.49
C LYS A 84 9.01 -21.27 21.51
N TYR A 85 9.31 -21.41 20.23
CA TYR A 85 8.33 -21.31 19.15
C TYR A 85 8.72 -22.24 17.99
N ASP A 86 7.71 -22.68 17.25
CA ASP A 86 7.86 -23.57 16.11
C ASP A 86 7.81 -22.75 14.82
N ARG A 87 8.95 -22.64 14.13
CA ARG A 87 9.09 -21.83 12.92
C ARG A 87 8.20 -22.35 11.78
N GLU A 88 8.06 -23.67 11.65
CA GLU A 88 7.28 -24.28 10.59
C GLU A 88 5.79 -24.04 10.81
N LYS A 89 5.31 -24.15 12.06
CA LYS A 89 3.91 -23.83 12.39
C LYS A 89 3.58 -22.36 12.19
N VAL A 90 4.50 -21.44 12.52
CA VAL A 90 4.31 -20.00 12.27
C VAL A 90 4.20 -19.73 10.77
N ALA A 91 5.08 -20.32 9.95
CA ALA A 91 5.01 -20.21 8.49
C ALA A 91 3.73 -20.83 7.92
N ALA A 92 3.37 -22.03 8.37
CA ALA A 92 2.16 -22.73 7.95
C ALA A 92 0.88 -21.94 8.28
N HIS A 93 0.84 -21.25 9.43
CA HIS A 93 -0.25 -20.36 9.78
C HIS A 93 -0.39 -19.19 8.78
N ALA A 94 0.72 -18.53 8.43
CA ALA A 94 0.72 -17.43 7.46
C ALA A 94 0.29 -17.89 6.06
N ASP A 95 0.74 -19.07 5.62
CA ASP A 95 0.35 -19.67 4.35
C ASP A 95 -1.14 -20.04 4.34
N GLN A 96 -1.63 -20.66 5.41
CA GLN A 96 -3.03 -21.04 5.53
C GLN A 96 -3.96 -19.82 5.55
N LEU A 97 -3.57 -18.76 6.26
CA LEU A 97 -4.30 -17.50 6.24
C LEU A 97 -4.39 -16.92 4.83
N SER A 98 -3.26 -16.89 4.12
CA SER A 98 -3.20 -16.38 2.73
C SER A 98 -4.12 -17.19 1.80
N LYS A 99 -4.09 -18.52 1.90
CA LYS A 99 -4.98 -19.42 1.14
C LYS A 99 -6.45 -19.18 1.46
N ASN A 100 -6.80 -19.05 2.73
CA ASN A 100 -8.18 -18.81 3.17
C ASN A 100 -8.70 -17.47 2.65
N VAL A 101 -7.90 -16.40 2.75
CA VAL A 101 -8.28 -15.07 2.25
C VAL A 101 -8.44 -15.11 0.73
N ALA A 102 -7.48 -15.69 -0.02
CA ALA A 102 -7.58 -15.81 -1.48
C ALA A 102 -8.85 -16.58 -1.91
N LYS A 103 -9.16 -17.69 -1.22
CA LYS A 103 -10.37 -18.47 -1.45
C LYS A 103 -11.63 -17.65 -1.18
N ASN A 104 -11.68 -16.92 -0.07
CA ASN A 104 -12.84 -16.10 0.28
C ASN A 104 -13.07 -14.96 -0.73
N LEU A 105 -11.99 -14.34 -1.23
CA LEU A 105 -12.07 -13.36 -2.31
C LEU A 105 -12.64 -14.00 -3.59
N GLY A 106 -12.17 -15.19 -3.97
CA GLY A 106 -12.70 -15.92 -5.12
C GLY A 106 -14.19 -16.22 -4.99
N ASN A 107 -14.59 -16.80 -3.85
CA ASN A 107 -15.99 -17.09 -3.54
C ASN A 107 -16.87 -15.83 -3.60
N SER A 108 -16.36 -14.68 -3.15
CA SER A 108 -17.12 -13.41 -3.20
C SER A 108 -17.37 -12.91 -4.62
N LEU A 109 -16.43 -13.14 -5.55
CA LEU A 109 -16.59 -12.79 -6.96
C LEU A 109 -17.68 -13.66 -7.60
N GLU A 110 -17.59 -14.98 -7.38
CA GLU A 110 -18.57 -15.95 -7.89
C GLU A 110 -19.97 -15.68 -7.34
N ALA A 111 -20.08 -15.41 -6.03
CA ALA A 111 -21.36 -15.10 -5.37
C ALA A 111 -22.04 -13.85 -5.94
N LEU A 112 -21.27 -12.90 -6.48
CA LEU A 112 -21.79 -11.69 -7.13
C LEU A 112 -22.02 -11.87 -8.64
N GLY A 113 -21.72 -13.03 -9.20
CA GLY A 113 -21.84 -13.32 -10.62
C GLY A 113 -20.79 -12.61 -11.49
N VAL A 114 -19.57 -12.44 -10.97
CA VAL A 114 -18.41 -12.04 -11.78
C VAL A 114 -17.86 -13.28 -12.48
N ASP A 115 -17.67 -13.20 -13.79
CA ASP A 115 -17.02 -14.27 -14.55
C ASP A 115 -15.49 -14.22 -14.29
N VAL A 116 -15.00 -15.19 -13.52
CA VAL A 116 -13.59 -15.30 -13.15
C VAL A 116 -12.85 -16.11 -14.22
N ILE A 117 -11.98 -15.45 -14.98
CA ILE A 117 -11.22 -16.02 -16.09
C ILE A 117 -9.79 -16.32 -15.59
N PRO A 118 -9.36 -17.60 -15.53
CA PRO A 118 -8.05 -17.96 -14.99
C PRO A 118 -6.87 -17.44 -15.81
N GLU A 119 -7.04 -17.32 -17.13
CA GLU A 119 -6.00 -16.88 -18.06
C GLU A 119 -5.57 -15.43 -17.80
N ALA A 120 -4.38 -15.07 -18.27
CA ALA A 120 -3.97 -13.67 -18.32
C ALA A 120 -4.70 -12.96 -19.47
N GLY A 121 -5.11 -11.71 -19.26
CA GLY A 121 -5.74 -10.89 -20.30
C GLY A 121 -4.70 -10.05 -21.04
N LEU A 122 -4.75 -10.06 -22.37
CA LEU A 122 -3.91 -9.21 -23.23
C LEU A 122 -4.80 -8.28 -24.06
N LEU A 123 -4.47 -6.99 -24.08
CA LEU A 123 -5.09 -6.04 -25.00
C LEU A 123 -4.62 -6.36 -26.43
N VAL A 124 -5.59 -6.61 -27.31
CA VAL A 124 -5.34 -6.85 -28.74
C VAL A 124 -5.99 -5.80 -29.63
N GLY A 125 -6.59 -4.78 -29.02
CA GLY A 125 -7.22 -3.65 -29.68
C GLY A 125 -8.26 -2.99 -28.78
N PRO A 126 -8.94 -1.94 -29.27
CA PRO A 126 -10.00 -1.28 -28.53
C PRO A 126 -11.08 -2.28 -28.12
N ASN A 127 -11.47 -2.25 -26.84
CA ASN A 127 -12.56 -3.08 -26.32
C ASN A 127 -12.36 -4.60 -26.43
N LYS A 128 -11.13 -5.07 -26.73
CA LYS A 128 -10.83 -6.49 -26.99
C LYS A 128 -9.71 -7.01 -26.12
N VAL A 129 -10.00 -8.09 -25.39
CA VAL A 129 -9.04 -8.78 -24.52
C VAL A 129 -8.91 -10.24 -24.98
N LYS A 130 -7.69 -10.64 -25.34
CA LYS A 130 -7.34 -12.03 -25.67
C LYS A 130 -6.99 -12.79 -24.40
N LYS A 131 -7.51 -14.02 -24.27
CA LYS A 131 -7.08 -14.96 -23.24
C LYS A 131 -5.70 -15.52 -23.60
N ALA A 132 -4.71 -15.26 -22.76
CA ALA A 132 -3.34 -15.73 -22.97
C ALA A 132 -3.28 -17.24 -23.20
N GLY A 133 -2.50 -17.67 -24.20
CA GLY A 133 -2.33 -19.09 -24.52
C GLY A 133 -3.49 -19.72 -25.31
N THR A 134 -4.50 -18.94 -25.71
CA THR A 134 -5.62 -19.40 -26.55
C THR A 134 -5.88 -18.40 -27.68
N ASP A 135 -6.71 -18.74 -28.66
CA ASP A 135 -7.18 -17.78 -29.68
C ASP A 135 -8.51 -17.10 -29.33
N GLN A 136 -9.02 -17.34 -28.12
CA GLN A 136 -10.27 -16.74 -27.68
C GLN A 136 -10.08 -15.25 -27.32
N VAL A 137 -10.91 -14.41 -27.93
CA VAL A 137 -11.05 -12.99 -27.62
C VAL A 137 -12.41 -12.76 -27.00
N VAL A 138 -12.43 -11.96 -25.94
CA VAL A 138 -13.66 -11.45 -25.32
C VAL A 138 -13.68 -9.93 -25.42
N THR A 139 -14.88 -9.37 -25.40
CA THR A 139 -15.10 -7.95 -25.67
C THR A 139 -15.79 -7.27 -24.49
N ALA A 140 -15.44 -6.01 -24.23
CA ALA A 140 -16.10 -5.22 -23.21
C ALA A 140 -16.20 -3.75 -23.58
N LYS A 141 -17.30 -3.10 -23.15
CA LYS A 141 -17.48 -1.66 -23.33
C LYS A 141 -16.37 -0.86 -22.64
N ASP A 142 -15.95 -1.25 -21.44
CA ASP A 142 -14.84 -0.63 -20.71
C ASP A 142 -13.85 -1.67 -20.18
N ILE A 143 -12.56 -1.31 -20.11
CA ILE A 143 -11.49 -2.18 -19.61
C ILE A 143 -10.72 -1.47 -18.50
N ILE A 144 -10.50 -2.18 -17.40
CA ILE A 144 -9.67 -1.72 -16.26
C ILE A 144 -8.39 -2.56 -16.18
N LEU A 145 -7.24 -1.92 -16.31
CA LEU A 145 -5.93 -2.53 -16.11
C LEU A 145 -5.56 -2.50 -14.63
N ALA A 146 -5.42 -3.67 -14.02
CA ALA A 146 -5.01 -3.86 -12.63
C ALA A 146 -3.94 -4.97 -12.47
N PRO A 147 -2.89 -5.03 -13.32
CA PRO A 147 -1.94 -6.14 -13.32
C PRO A 147 -1.00 -6.16 -12.09
N GLY A 148 -1.07 -5.11 -11.27
CA GLY A 148 -0.23 -4.89 -10.11
C GLY A 148 1.21 -4.59 -10.48
N SER A 149 2.11 -5.01 -9.61
CA SER A 149 3.55 -4.87 -9.77
C SER A 149 4.24 -6.19 -9.49
N MET A 150 5.45 -6.33 -9.99
CA MET A 150 6.38 -7.37 -9.59
C MET A 150 7.49 -6.80 -8.71
N LEU A 151 8.13 -7.68 -7.96
CA LEU A 151 9.40 -7.35 -7.32
C LEU A 151 10.41 -6.97 -8.41
N ILE A 152 11.27 -6.01 -8.12
CA ILE A 152 12.42 -5.71 -8.98
C ILE A 152 13.28 -6.98 -9.08
N GLN A 153 13.84 -7.30 -10.25
CA GLN A 153 14.82 -8.37 -10.39
C GLN A 153 15.99 -8.17 -9.39
N PRO A 154 16.58 -9.26 -8.86
CA PRO A 154 17.53 -9.19 -7.75
C PRO A 154 18.76 -8.31 -8.04
N ARG A 155 19.13 -7.51 -7.04
CA ARG A 155 20.49 -7.08 -6.68
C ARG A 155 20.59 -7.37 -5.19
N LYS A 156 21.52 -8.16 -4.66
CA LYS A 156 21.34 -8.62 -3.25
C LYS A 156 21.64 -7.61 -2.14
N VAL A 157 21.03 -7.88 -0.99
CA VAL A 157 21.00 -7.05 0.21
C VAL A 157 21.26 -7.93 1.43
N ASP A 158 22.33 -7.59 2.15
CA ASP A 158 22.48 -7.73 3.59
C ASP A 158 22.42 -6.32 4.20
N GLY A 159 21.99 -6.19 5.45
CA GLY A 159 21.68 -4.90 6.07
C GLY A 159 22.90 -4.17 6.62
N TYR A 160 23.35 -3.14 5.90
CA TYR A 160 24.42 -2.22 6.32
C TYR A 160 23.94 -0.79 6.17
N THR A 161 24.01 0.01 7.24
CA THR A 161 23.64 1.43 7.19
C THR A 161 24.79 2.26 6.64
N SER A 162 24.49 3.28 5.83
CA SER A 162 25.48 4.22 5.27
C SER A 162 26.44 3.64 4.21
N VAL A 163 26.11 2.51 3.57
CA VAL A 163 26.90 1.89 2.49
C VAL A 163 26.02 1.49 1.29
N PHE A 164 26.60 1.25 0.11
CA PHE A 164 25.94 0.72 -1.09
C PHE A 164 26.53 -0.62 -1.52
N ALA A 165 25.67 -1.59 -1.88
CA ALA A 165 26.12 -2.85 -2.49
C ALA A 165 26.33 -2.71 -4.01
N THR A 166 27.53 -3.03 -4.49
CA THR A 166 27.92 -2.86 -5.91
C THR A 166 27.84 -4.15 -6.73
N GLU A 167 28.04 -5.30 -6.09
CA GLU A 167 28.06 -6.61 -6.74
C GLU A 167 27.57 -7.69 -5.78
N VAL A 168 26.77 -8.64 -6.28
CA VAL A 168 26.34 -9.76 -5.45
C VAL A 168 26.23 -11.10 -6.16
N VAL A 169 26.91 -12.12 -5.64
CA VAL A 169 27.10 -13.44 -6.28
C VAL A 169 26.32 -14.54 -5.56
N PRO A 170 25.28 -15.18 -6.17
CA PRO A 170 24.45 -16.25 -5.57
C PRO A 170 25.26 -17.36 -4.88
N GLY A 171 24.74 -17.84 -3.74
CA GLY A 171 25.28 -19.01 -3.02
C GLY A 171 24.52 -20.29 -3.36
N GLU A 172 25.04 -21.43 -2.93
CA GLU A 172 24.43 -22.76 -3.01
C GLU A 172 24.23 -23.32 -1.60
N PRO A 173 22.99 -23.67 -1.18
CA PRO A 173 22.73 -24.18 0.17
C PRO A 173 23.62 -25.37 0.54
N GLY A 174 24.35 -25.26 1.65
CA GLY A 174 25.26 -26.30 2.15
C GLY A 174 26.58 -26.46 1.36
N LYS A 175 26.83 -25.65 0.33
CA LYS A 175 28.03 -25.73 -0.52
C LYS A 175 28.78 -24.41 -0.64
N LYS A 176 28.09 -23.28 -0.77
CA LYS A 176 28.69 -21.98 -1.06
C LYS A 176 27.89 -20.82 -0.44
N PRO A 177 28.48 -19.96 0.39
CA PRO A 177 27.80 -18.80 0.96
C PRO A 177 27.49 -17.74 -0.10
N VAL A 178 26.55 -16.85 0.21
CA VAL A 178 26.28 -15.64 -0.58
C VAL A 178 27.44 -14.66 -0.39
N LYS A 179 28.04 -14.16 -1.48
CA LYS A 179 29.09 -13.11 -1.45
C LYS A 179 28.54 -11.74 -1.84
N ILE A 180 28.82 -10.68 -1.07
CA ILE A 180 28.38 -9.28 -1.30
C ILE A 180 29.56 -8.30 -1.24
N LYS A 181 29.74 -7.41 -2.23
CA LYS A 181 30.69 -6.27 -2.16
C LYS A 181 29.99 -4.97 -1.74
N LEU A 182 30.63 -4.18 -0.88
CA LEU A 182 30.05 -2.97 -0.26
C LEU A 182 30.99 -1.76 -0.38
N VAL A 183 30.44 -0.56 -0.62
CA VAL A 183 31.17 0.73 -0.65
C VAL A 183 30.52 1.79 0.25
N ASP A 184 31.27 2.74 0.79
CA ASP A 184 30.73 3.87 1.56
C ASP A 184 29.83 4.75 0.68
N ALA A 185 28.68 5.18 1.23
CA ALA A 185 27.67 5.90 0.45
C ALA A 185 28.12 7.28 -0.03
N LYS A 186 28.99 7.96 0.74
CA LYS A 186 29.51 9.30 0.47
C LYS A 186 30.80 9.25 -0.34
N THR A 187 31.77 8.43 0.05
CA THR A 187 33.11 8.44 -0.58
C THR A 187 33.21 7.54 -1.82
N LYS A 188 32.28 6.58 -1.98
CA LYS A 188 32.31 5.55 -3.02
C LYS A 188 33.47 4.55 -2.93
N GLU A 189 34.23 4.56 -1.84
CA GLU A 189 35.33 3.62 -1.59
C GLU A 189 34.83 2.30 -0.97
N GLU A 190 35.52 1.20 -1.25
CA GLU A 190 35.20 -0.12 -0.70
C GLU A 190 35.41 -0.15 0.82
N ILE A 191 34.43 -0.67 1.57
CA ILE A 191 34.51 -0.70 3.04
C ILE A 191 35.44 -1.84 3.51
N PRO A 192 36.08 -1.74 4.69
CA PRO A 192 37.04 -2.73 5.17
C PRO A 192 36.50 -4.18 5.27
N ASP A 193 35.21 -4.35 5.53
CA ASP A 193 34.56 -5.65 5.71
C ASP A 193 33.99 -6.25 4.39
N SER A 194 34.32 -5.63 3.25
CA SER A 194 33.99 -6.14 1.92
C SER A 194 35.04 -7.16 1.45
N PRO A 195 34.67 -8.33 0.88
CA PRO A 195 33.31 -8.80 0.65
C PRO A 195 32.73 -9.58 1.83
N LEU A 196 31.43 -9.43 2.03
CA LEU A 196 30.67 -10.15 3.05
C LEU A 196 30.20 -11.52 2.59
N TYR A 197 30.18 -12.47 3.53
CA TYR A 197 29.69 -13.82 3.34
C TYR A 197 28.56 -14.14 4.32
N VAL A 198 27.38 -14.49 3.80
CA VAL A 198 26.19 -14.81 4.61
C VAL A 198 25.47 -16.07 4.13
N ASP A 199 24.60 -16.62 4.99
CA ASP A 199 23.75 -17.77 4.68
C ASP A 199 22.57 -17.43 3.76
N ALA A 200 21.99 -16.23 3.91
CA ALA A 200 20.86 -15.76 3.10
C ALA A 200 20.80 -14.22 3.06
N ALA A 201 20.30 -13.67 1.96
CA ALA A 201 20.15 -12.23 1.71
C ALA A 201 18.72 -11.91 1.26
N LEU A 202 18.04 -10.94 1.91
CA LEU A 202 16.67 -10.51 1.57
C LEU A 202 16.68 -9.16 0.87
N VAL A 203 16.24 -9.13 -0.39
CA VAL A 203 16.28 -7.95 -1.26
C VAL A 203 14.95 -7.19 -1.26
N CYS A 204 14.95 -6.00 -0.67
CA CYS A 204 13.77 -5.13 -0.57
C CYS A 204 13.99 -3.76 -1.24
N THR A 205 14.47 -3.75 -2.49
CA THR A 205 14.89 -2.51 -3.20
C THR A 205 13.77 -1.75 -3.90
N GLY A 206 12.53 -2.25 -3.85
CA GLY A 206 11.35 -1.62 -4.44
C GLY A 206 10.55 -2.55 -5.35
N ARG A 207 9.59 -1.97 -6.08
CA ARG A 207 8.64 -2.67 -6.94
C ARG A 207 8.56 -2.00 -8.31
N VAL A 208 8.21 -2.75 -9.34
CA VAL A 208 8.04 -2.27 -10.73
C VAL A 208 6.69 -2.71 -11.29
N PRO A 209 6.04 -1.89 -12.13
CA PRO A 209 4.71 -2.20 -12.65
C PRO A 209 4.75 -3.45 -13.54
N ASN A 210 3.69 -4.25 -13.49
CA ASN A 210 3.56 -5.48 -14.27
C ASN A 210 2.86 -5.21 -15.62
N THR A 211 3.48 -4.42 -16.49
CA THR A 211 2.81 -3.86 -17.69
C THR A 211 3.31 -4.44 -19.01
N LYS A 212 4.46 -5.13 -19.02
CA LYS A 212 5.14 -5.58 -20.25
C LYS A 212 4.33 -6.56 -21.10
N THR A 213 3.46 -7.37 -20.47
CA THR A 213 2.70 -8.43 -21.14
C THR A 213 1.25 -8.03 -21.39
N LEU A 214 0.90 -6.75 -21.25
CA LEU A 214 -0.49 -6.30 -21.38
C LEU A 214 -0.93 -6.02 -22.81
N GLY A 215 -0.02 -5.98 -23.79
CA GLY A 215 -0.35 -5.58 -25.16
C GLY A 215 -0.61 -4.07 -25.31
N LEU A 216 0.05 -3.25 -24.50
CA LEU A 216 -0.10 -1.78 -24.51
C LEU A 216 0.28 -1.17 -25.86
N GLU A 217 1.25 -1.77 -26.54
CA GLU A 217 1.72 -1.40 -27.87
C GLU A 217 0.62 -1.48 -28.93
N ASN A 218 -0.32 -2.41 -28.80
CA ASN A 218 -1.46 -2.56 -29.73
C ASN A 218 -2.45 -1.39 -29.63
N MET A 219 -2.37 -0.61 -28.55
CA MET A 219 -3.20 0.57 -28.28
C MET A 219 -2.40 1.88 -28.41
N GLY A 220 -1.12 1.82 -28.80
CA GLY A 220 -0.25 2.99 -28.88
C GLY A 220 0.01 3.66 -27.53
N ILE A 221 0.03 2.89 -26.43
CA ILE A 221 0.23 3.40 -25.08
C ILE A 221 1.72 3.34 -24.71
N GLU A 222 2.30 4.50 -24.44
CA GLU A 222 3.64 4.68 -23.91
C GLU A 222 3.63 4.67 -22.37
N THR A 223 4.72 4.16 -21.78
CA THR A 223 4.87 4.11 -20.31
C THR A 223 6.06 4.94 -19.85
N VAL A 224 5.95 5.53 -18.66
CA VAL A 224 7.08 6.24 -18.03
C VAL A 224 7.69 5.31 -16.99
N ARG A 225 8.93 4.87 -17.20
CA ARG A 225 9.60 3.86 -16.35
C ARG A 225 8.78 2.57 -16.17
N GLY A 226 7.96 2.22 -17.17
CA GLY A 226 7.05 1.07 -17.15
C GLY A 226 5.65 1.36 -16.59
N PHE A 227 5.40 2.53 -15.98
CA PHE A 227 4.09 2.88 -15.41
C PHE A 227 3.17 3.45 -16.48
N VAL A 228 1.91 2.99 -16.48
CA VAL A 228 0.85 3.51 -17.36
C VAL A 228 0.38 4.86 -16.84
N GLN A 229 0.40 5.88 -17.70
CA GLN A 229 -0.01 7.23 -17.30
C GLN A 229 -1.54 7.34 -17.25
N VAL A 230 -2.05 7.98 -16.21
CA VAL A 230 -3.50 8.16 -16.00
C VAL A 230 -3.84 9.55 -15.51
N ASN A 231 -5.00 10.07 -15.92
CA ASN A 231 -5.56 11.29 -15.35
C ASN A 231 -6.15 11.06 -13.94
N GLU A 232 -6.84 12.05 -13.37
CA GLU A 232 -7.47 11.98 -12.04
C GLU A 232 -8.64 10.99 -11.98
N LYS A 233 -9.29 10.72 -13.12
CA LYS A 233 -10.40 9.77 -13.30
C LYS A 233 -9.92 8.33 -13.55
N MET A 234 -8.62 8.07 -13.40
CA MET A 234 -7.96 6.79 -13.70
C MET A 234 -8.01 6.37 -15.18
N GLN A 235 -8.37 7.28 -16.10
CA GLN A 235 -8.38 6.99 -17.52
C GLN A 235 -6.96 6.97 -18.06
N VAL A 236 -6.66 6.00 -18.91
CA VAL A 236 -5.33 5.84 -19.52
C VAL A 236 -5.06 6.95 -20.51
N LEU A 237 -3.85 7.51 -20.44
CA LEU A 237 -3.32 8.42 -21.45
C LEU A 237 -2.44 7.63 -22.42
N ASN A 238 -2.44 8.00 -23.70
CA ASN A 238 -1.55 7.39 -24.68
C ASN A 238 -0.06 7.62 -24.37
N LYS A 239 0.29 8.72 -23.71
CA LYS A 239 1.61 9.05 -23.19
C LYS A 239 1.50 10.07 -22.07
N GLU A 240 2.61 10.40 -21.42
CA GLU A 240 2.66 11.48 -20.42
C GLU A 240 2.21 12.81 -21.04
N GLY A 241 1.21 13.46 -20.43
CA GLY A 241 0.59 14.69 -20.98
C GLY A 241 -0.19 14.49 -22.28
N GLY A 242 -0.44 13.25 -22.69
CA GLY A 242 -1.13 12.91 -23.93
C GLY A 242 -2.66 12.90 -23.83
N SER A 243 -3.31 12.34 -24.86
CA SER A 243 -4.78 12.23 -24.93
C SER A 243 -5.29 10.96 -24.25
N VAL A 244 -6.51 11.04 -23.74
CA VAL A 244 -7.21 9.89 -23.14
C VAL A 244 -7.48 8.82 -24.18
N ILE A 245 -7.16 7.57 -23.87
CA ILE A 245 -7.64 6.40 -24.59
C ILE A 245 -9.08 6.12 -24.16
N PRO A 246 -10.06 6.16 -25.07
CA PRO A 246 -11.46 5.89 -24.72
C PRO A 246 -11.63 4.52 -24.06
N ASN A 247 -12.50 4.46 -23.05
CA ASN A 247 -12.93 3.23 -22.40
C ASN A 247 -11.82 2.37 -21.75
N LEU A 248 -10.65 2.97 -21.49
CA LEU A 248 -9.53 2.28 -20.87
C LEU A 248 -9.08 3.00 -19.59
N TYR A 249 -8.99 2.24 -18.51
CA TYR A 249 -8.60 2.72 -17.19
C TYR A 249 -7.41 1.92 -16.66
N CYS A 250 -6.61 2.51 -15.76
CA CYS A 250 -5.52 1.81 -15.10
C CYS A 250 -5.41 2.18 -13.62
N ILE A 251 -5.38 1.17 -12.76
CA ILE A 251 -5.45 1.31 -11.30
C ILE A 251 -4.32 0.58 -10.59
N GLY A 252 -4.09 0.98 -9.35
CA GLY A 252 -3.13 0.37 -8.43
C GLY A 252 -1.69 0.54 -8.90
N ASP A 253 -0.86 -0.43 -8.51
CA ASP A 253 0.59 -0.34 -8.67
C ASP A 253 1.06 -0.12 -10.13
N ALA A 254 0.23 -0.43 -11.13
CA ALA A 254 0.56 -0.31 -12.54
C ALA A 254 0.64 1.14 -13.04
N ASN A 255 -0.07 2.07 -12.39
CA ASN A 255 -0.01 3.50 -12.73
C ASN A 255 1.03 4.28 -11.91
N GLY A 256 1.54 3.69 -10.82
CA GLY A 256 2.61 4.27 -10.01
C GLY A 256 2.21 5.46 -9.15
N LYS A 257 0.93 5.87 -9.12
CA LYS A 257 0.48 7.01 -8.30
C LYS A 257 0.66 6.75 -6.81
N MET A 258 0.26 5.57 -6.34
CA MET A 258 0.45 5.13 -4.96
C MET A 258 0.35 3.60 -4.85
N MET A 259 1.47 2.94 -4.55
CA MET A 259 1.58 1.47 -4.55
C MET A 259 1.11 0.84 -3.21
N LEU A 260 -0.12 1.16 -2.80
CA LEU A 260 -0.76 0.66 -1.59
C LEU A 260 -2.06 -0.09 -1.94
N ALA A 261 -2.38 -1.13 -1.18
CA ALA A 261 -3.52 -2.01 -1.46
C ALA A 261 -4.87 -1.28 -1.43
N HIS A 262 -5.10 -0.50 -0.38
CA HIS A 262 -6.31 0.32 -0.23
C HIS A 262 -6.36 1.48 -1.23
N ALA A 263 -5.20 2.03 -1.64
CA ALA A 263 -5.14 2.99 -2.74
C ALA A 263 -5.60 2.38 -4.07
N ALA A 264 -5.14 1.16 -4.38
CA ALA A 264 -5.57 0.44 -5.58
C ALA A 264 -7.08 0.17 -5.57
N SER A 265 -7.65 -0.14 -4.40
CA SER A 265 -9.08 -0.38 -4.24
C SER A 265 -9.90 0.91 -4.43
N ALA A 266 -9.47 2.01 -3.84
CA ALA A 266 -10.10 3.33 -4.03
C ALA A 266 -10.04 3.79 -5.50
N GLN A 267 -8.92 3.55 -6.18
CA GLN A 267 -8.78 3.81 -7.62
C GLN A 267 -9.73 2.93 -8.46
N GLY A 268 -9.94 1.67 -8.06
CA GLY A 268 -10.92 0.78 -8.69
C GLY A 268 -12.35 1.30 -8.59
N ILE A 269 -12.76 1.76 -7.40
CA ILE A 269 -14.06 2.41 -7.19
C ILE A 269 -14.18 3.64 -8.09
N SER A 270 -13.17 4.51 -8.10
CA SER A 270 -13.14 5.72 -8.92
C SER A 270 -13.26 5.42 -10.41
N ALA A 271 -12.56 4.41 -10.92
CA ALA A 271 -12.63 4.03 -12.32
C ALA A 271 -14.06 3.60 -12.69
N VAL A 272 -14.69 2.77 -11.85
CA VAL A 272 -16.06 2.28 -12.08
C VAL A 272 -17.11 3.40 -11.97
N GLU A 273 -16.99 4.35 -11.02
CA GLU A 273 -17.89 5.52 -10.98
C GLU A 273 -17.81 6.32 -12.28
N ASN A 274 -16.60 6.56 -12.80
CA ASN A 274 -16.42 7.28 -14.06
C ASN A 274 -16.95 6.48 -15.27
N ILE A 275 -16.82 5.15 -15.28
CA ILE A 275 -17.46 4.26 -16.27
C ILE A 275 -18.98 4.42 -16.26
N CYS A 276 -19.58 4.58 -15.08
CA CYS A 276 -21.02 4.80 -14.90
C CYS A 276 -21.47 6.24 -15.19
N GLY A 277 -20.55 7.14 -15.57
CA GLY A 277 -20.86 8.54 -15.82
C GLY A 277 -21.01 9.39 -14.55
N HIS A 278 -20.54 8.91 -13.40
CA HIS A 278 -20.47 9.67 -12.16
C HIS A 278 -19.04 10.21 -11.97
N PRO A 279 -18.80 11.52 -12.17
CA PRO A 279 -17.46 12.08 -12.02
C PRO A 279 -16.92 11.83 -10.62
N HIS A 280 -15.78 11.15 -10.53
CA HIS A 280 -15.11 10.87 -9.26
C HIS A 280 -13.60 10.94 -9.44
N ALA A 281 -12.92 11.55 -8.47
CA ALA A 281 -11.47 11.57 -8.37
C ALA A 281 -11.07 11.07 -6.99
N VAL A 282 -10.01 10.27 -6.92
CA VAL A 282 -9.47 9.81 -5.64
C VAL A 282 -8.69 10.96 -5.01
N ASP A 283 -9.01 11.31 -3.76
CA ASP A 283 -8.13 12.18 -2.98
C ASP A 283 -6.95 11.35 -2.42
N HIS A 284 -5.84 11.36 -3.16
CA HIS A 284 -4.63 10.66 -2.73
C HIS A 284 -3.99 11.25 -1.47
N ASN A 285 -4.31 12.49 -1.07
CA ASN A 285 -3.80 13.07 0.17
C ASN A 285 -4.47 12.46 1.41
N ALA A 286 -5.70 12.00 1.26
CA ALA A 286 -6.44 11.33 2.33
C ALA A 286 -6.11 9.83 2.45
N ILE A 287 -5.21 9.28 1.64
CA ILE A 287 -4.83 7.87 1.72
C ILE A 287 -3.74 7.68 2.78
N PRO A 288 -3.99 6.93 3.87
CA PRO A 288 -2.96 6.68 4.88
C PRO A 288 -1.91 5.68 4.40
N ALA A 289 -0.72 5.74 4.98
CA ALA A 289 0.35 4.77 4.80
C ALA A 289 0.85 4.31 6.17
N ALA A 290 1.20 3.02 6.29
CA ALA A 290 1.67 2.46 7.56
C ALA A 290 2.81 1.44 7.36
N CYS A 291 3.79 1.52 8.25
CA CYS A 291 4.84 0.54 8.49
C CYS A 291 4.58 -0.14 9.84
N PHE A 292 4.38 -1.45 9.80
CA PHE A 292 4.02 -2.28 10.96
C PHE A 292 5.26 -2.76 11.73
N THR A 293 6.20 -1.84 11.94
CA THR A 293 7.38 -2.04 12.78
C THR A 293 7.00 -1.97 14.26
N HIS A 294 7.99 -2.06 15.15
CA HIS A 294 7.78 -1.78 16.56
C HIS A 294 8.77 -0.70 17.04
N PRO A 295 8.28 0.50 17.42
CA PRO A 295 6.88 0.94 17.33
C PRO A 295 6.40 1.05 15.87
N GLU A 296 5.07 1.09 15.69
CA GLU A 296 4.48 1.31 14.37
C GLU A 296 4.74 2.74 13.90
N ILE A 297 4.73 2.95 12.58
CA ILE A 297 4.83 4.27 11.96
C ILE A 297 3.70 4.40 10.96
N ALA A 298 2.97 5.50 11.01
CA ALA A 298 1.91 5.80 10.06
C ALA A 298 1.88 7.28 9.67
N MET A 299 1.38 7.57 8.48
CA MET A 299 1.20 8.93 8.01
C MET A 299 0.01 9.05 7.06
N VAL A 300 -0.50 10.28 6.91
CA VAL A 300 -1.47 10.66 5.88
C VAL A 300 -1.23 12.12 5.50
N GLY A 301 -1.53 12.49 4.26
CA GLY A 301 -1.32 13.84 3.74
C GLY A 301 0.16 14.17 3.46
N LEU A 302 0.46 15.47 3.48
CA LEU A 302 1.75 16.01 3.07
C LEU A 302 2.83 15.78 4.14
N THR A 303 4.04 15.48 3.71
CA THR A 303 5.23 15.57 4.57
C THR A 303 5.52 17.04 4.91
N GLU A 304 6.35 17.27 5.95
CA GLU A 304 6.71 18.64 6.33
C GLU A 304 7.48 19.38 5.23
N GLU A 305 8.30 18.67 4.43
CA GLU A 305 8.98 19.28 3.27
C GLU A 305 7.99 19.66 2.17
N GLN A 306 7.02 18.79 1.86
CA GLN A 306 5.97 19.05 0.88
C GLN A 306 5.07 20.19 1.34
N ALA A 307 4.68 20.22 2.61
CA ALA A 307 3.84 21.26 3.19
C ALA A 307 4.53 22.63 3.19
N LYS A 308 5.85 22.69 3.44
CA LYS A 308 6.63 23.94 3.31
C LYS A 308 6.65 24.47 1.87
N LYS A 309 6.96 23.60 0.90
CA LYS A 309 6.94 23.98 -0.52
C LYS A 309 5.56 24.47 -0.96
N LYS A 310 4.50 23.81 -0.49
CA LYS A 310 3.12 24.22 -0.75
C LYS A 310 2.79 25.57 -0.12
N ALA A 311 3.17 25.78 1.14
CA ALA A 311 2.99 27.05 1.86
C ALA A 311 3.68 28.22 1.13
N GLU A 312 4.91 28.01 0.65
CA GLU A 312 5.64 28.99 -0.15
C GLU A 312 4.95 29.28 -1.49
N ALA A 313 4.47 28.26 -2.19
CA ALA A 313 3.83 28.41 -3.49
C ALA A 313 2.43 29.07 -3.42
N GLU A 314 1.66 28.78 -2.36
CA GLU A 314 0.29 29.26 -2.17
C GLU A 314 0.20 30.49 -1.25
N GLY A 315 1.31 30.89 -0.62
CA GLY A 315 1.40 32.11 0.19
C GLY A 315 0.69 32.04 1.54
N PHE A 316 0.68 30.87 2.20
CA PHE A 316 0.09 30.70 3.53
C PHE A 316 1.12 30.36 4.61
N THR A 317 0.77 30.58 5.88
CA THR A 317 1.67 30.24 7.00
C THR A 317 1.51 28.76 7.41
N LEU A 318 2.60 27.98 7.37
CA LEU A 318 2.57 26.58 7.82
C LEU A 318 2.56 26.48 9.36
N GLY A 319 1.54 25.80 9.88
CA GLY A 319 1.42 25.39 11.27
C GLY A 319 1.92 23.98 11.52
N LYS A 320 2.47 23.75 12.71
CA LYS A 320 2.94 22.44 13.17
C LYS A 320 2.65 22.27 14.65
N SER A 321 2.05 21.13 15.00
CA SER A 321 1.84 20.71 16.39
C SER A 321 2.40 19.30 16.59
N THR A 322 3.05 19.06 17.74
CA THR A 322 3.63 17.76 18.08
C THR A 322 3.24 17.34 19.49
N GLY A 323 2.99 16.05 19.67
CA GLY A 323 2.67 15.43 20.95
C GLY A 323 3.45 14.15 21.17
N SER A 324 3.78 13.86 22.43
CA SER A 324 4.54 12.68 22.82
C SER A 324 3.65 11.66 23.50
N PHE A 325 3.86 10.39 23.16
CA PHE A 325 3.20 9.28 23.87
C PHE A 325 3.62 9.20 25.35
N ARG A 326 4.70 9.86 25.78
CA ARG A 326 5.06 10.00 27.21
C ARG A 326 4.07 10.82 28.02
N ALA A 327 3.25 11.65 27.37
CA ALA A 327 2.18 12.39 28.03
C ALA A 327 0.82 11.67 27.94
N ASN A 328 0.78 10.49 27.31
CA ASN A 328 -0.45 9.74 27.10
C ASN A 328 -0.61 8.66 28.17
N SER A 329 -1.64 8.78 29.02
CA SER A 329 -1.86 7.88 30.15
C SER A 329 -2.05 6.41 29.74
N LYS A 330 -2.68 6.12 28.61
CA LYS A 330 -2.84 4.75 28.11
C LYS A 330 -1.55 4.16 27.56
N ALA A 331 -0.78 4.94 26.82
CA ALA A 331 0.54 4.51 26.38
C ALA A 331 1.45 4.23 27.58
N LEU A 332 1.39 5.06 28.63
CA LEU A 332 2.10 4.81 29.89
C LEU A 332 1.58 3.57 30.63
N ALA A 333 0.27 3.34 30.62
CA ALA A 333 -0.34 2.15 31.22
C ALA A 333 0.08 0.86 30.51
N GLU A 334 0.40 0.93 29.21
CA GLU A 334 0.97 -0.19 28.42
C GLU A 334 2.51 -0.22 28.46
N LEU A 335 3.17 0.66 29.22
CA LEU A 335 4.63 0.82 29.24
C LEU A 335 5.25 1.13 27.85
N GLU A 336 4.44 1.70 26.95
CA GLU A 336 4.73 1.98 25.54
C GLU A 336 4.74 3.50 25.26
N GLY A 337 5.33 4.28 26.18
CA GLY A 337 5.40 5.75 26.07
C GLY A 337 6.35 6.27 24.97
N THR A 338 7.03 5.40 24.22
CA THR A 338 7.95 5.78 23.15
C THR A 338 7.18 6.18 21.90
N GLY A 339 7.40 7.41 21.43
CA GLY A 339 6.82 7.88 20.17
C GLY A 339 6.35 9.32 20.19
N MET A 340 5.81 9.75 19.06
CA MET A 340 5.19 11.06 18.88
C MET A 340 4.14 11.06 17.78
N ALA A 341 3.20 12.00 17.86
CA ALA A 341 2.34 12.41 16.75
C ALA A 341 2.72 13.83 16.31
N LYS A 342 2.63 14.10 15.00
CA LYS A 342 2.87 15.39 14.37
C LYS A 342 1.73 15.74 13.44
N CYS A 343 1.07 16.87 13.68
CA CYS A 343 0.04 17.44 12.81
C CYS A 343 0.60 18.69 12.11
N LEU A 344 0.41 18.77 10.79
CA LEU A 344 0.72 19.91 9.94
C LEU A 344 -0.59 20.52 9.46
N PHE A 345 -0.71 21.84 9.49
CA PHE A 345 -1.94 22.53 9.10
C PHE A 345 -1.62 23.90 8.49
N ASN A 346 -2.54 24.44 7.71
CA ASN A 346 -2.46 25.83 7.25
C ASN A 346 -2.93 26.74 8.40
N LYS A 347 -2.08 27.64 8.92
CA LYS A 347 -2.44 28.53 10.03
C LYS A 347 -3.56 29.51 9.67
N ASP A 348 -3.60 29.96 8.42
CA ASP A 348 -4.54 31.00 7.99
C ASP A 348 -5.97 30.45 7.85
N THR A 349 -6.12 29.14 7.63
CA THR A 349 -7.43 28.48 7.44
C THR A 349 -7.74 27.38 8.46
N GLY A 350 -6.78 26.98 9.28
CA GLY A 350 -6.88 25.82 10.17
C GLY A 350 -6.87 24.45 9.49
N LYS A 351 -6.94 24.36 8.15
CA LYS A 351 -7.04 23.07 7.45
C LYS A 351 -5.87 22.14 7.73
N VAL A 352 -6.16 20.90 8.11
CA VAL A 352 -5.15 19.84 8.30
C VAL A 352 -4.56 19.45 6.95
N LEU A 353 -3.22 19.45 6.86
CA LEU A 353 -2.46 19.15 5.63
C LEU A 353 -1.79 17.78 5.68
N GLY A 354 -1.45 17.29 6.88
CA GLY A 354 -0.82 15.99 7.04
C GLY A 354 -0.58 15.63 8.50
N VAL A 355 -0.69 14.34 8.81
CA VAL A 355 -0.45 13.80 10.15
C VAL A 355 0.54 12.63 10.06
N HIS A 356 1.45 12.56 11.02
CA HIS A 356 2.48 11.52 11.10
C HIS A 356 2.55 11.00 12.54
N ILE A 357 2.52 9.70 12.73
CA ILE A 357 2.50 9.06 14.04
C ILE A 357 3.58 7.98 14.07
N ILE A 358 4.38 7.97 15.12
CA ILE A 358 5.23 6.84 15.51
C ILE A 358 4.89 6.49 16.95
N GLY A 359 4.51 5.24 17.22
CA GLY A 359 4.09 4.83 18.55
C GLY A 359 3.22 3.57 18.55
N ILE A 360 2.66 3.25 19.70
CA ILE A 360 1.67 2.17 19.84
C ILE A 360 0.41 2.50 19.02
N HIS A 361 -0.12 1.52 18.29
CA HIS A 361 -1.32 1.65 17.44
C HIS A 361 -1.26 2.76 16.38
N ALA A 362 -0.08 3.19 15.92
CA ALA A 362 0.02 4.25 14.92
C ALA A 362 -0.78 3.95 13.65
N SER A 363 -0.81 2.68 13.21
CA SER A 363 -1.54 2.26 12.01
C SER A 363 -3.07 2.31 12.16
N ASP A 364 -3.58 2.18 13.39
CA ASP A 364 -5.01 2.33 13.70
C ASP A 364 -5.38 3.81 13.85
N LEU A 365 -4.59 4.55 14.63
CA LEU A 365 -4.83 5.97 14.95
C LEU A 365 -4.79 6.87 13.71
N ILE A 366 -4.01 6.52 12.69
CA ILE A 366 -3.90 7.34 11.48
C ILE A 366 -5.20 7.40 10.68
N GLN A 367 -6.10 6.40 10.84
CA GLN A 367 -7.33 6.33 10.06
C GLN A 367 -8.27 7.49 10.40
N GLU A 368 -8.30 7.93 11.65
CA GLU A 368 -9.05 9.11 12.08
C GLU A 368 -8.55 10.37 11.37
N CYS A 369 -7.23 10.53 11.28
CA CYS A 369 -6.59 11.66 10.61
C CYS A 369 -6.84 11.62 9.10
N ALA A 370 -6.89 10.42 8.50
CA ALA A 370 -7.23 10.25 7.10
C ALA A 370 -8.66 10.71 6.81
N ASN A 371 -9.61 10.34 7.68
CA ASN A 371 -10.99 10.80 7.58
C ASN A 371 -11.09 12.33 7.76
N ALA A 372 -10.34 12.89 8.71
CA ALA A 372 -10.31 14.34 8.95
C ALA A 372 -9.82 15.11 7.72
N ILE A 373 -8.74 14.65 7.06
CA ILE A 373 -8.23 15.25 5.82
C ILE A 373 -9.25 15.10 4.69
N ALA A 374 -9.85 13.91 4.51
CA ALA A 374 -10.88 13.68 3.50
C ALA A 374 -12.10 14.60 3.66
N ALA A 375 -12.49 14.87 4.91
CA ALA A 375 -13.60 15.77 5.24
C ALA A 375 -13.21 17.26 5.20
N GLY A 376 -11.93 17.60 5.00
CA GLY A 376 -11.45 18.98 5.04
C GLY A 376 -11.50 19.61 6.44
N THR A 377 -11.45 18.78 7.48
CA THR A 377 -11.56 19.19 8.89
C THR A 377 -10.41 20.12 9.28
N THR A 378 -10.71 21.12 10.09
CA THR A 378 -9.73 22.04 10.67
C THR A 378 -9.06 21.47 11.91
N VAL A 379 -7.89 21.98 12.28
CA VAL A 379 -7.19 21.58 13.51
C VAL A 379 -8.00 21.94 14.76
N GLN A 380 -8.78 23.03 14.71
CA GLN A 380 -9.71 23.43 15.75
C GLN A 380 -10.82 22.40 15.93
N GLU A 381 -11.51 22.03 14.85
CA GLU A 381 -12.58 21.02 14.89
C GLU A 381 -12.05 19.68 15.39
N LEU A 382 -10.88 19.26 14.90
CA LEU A 382 -10.22 18.04 15.35
C LEU A 382 -9.91 18.08 16.85
N SER A 383 -9.47 19.23 17.38
CA SER A 383 -9.26 19.40 18.83
C SER A 383 -10.56 19.35 19.64
N MET A 384 -11.70 19.72 19.06
CA MET A 384 -12.99 19.73 19.76
C MET A 384 -13.72 18.37 19.69
N MET A 385 -13.16 17.40 18.98
CA MET A 385 -13.71 16.04 18.94
C MET A 385 -13.57 15.36 20.30
N HIS A 386 -14.60 14.60 20.65
CA HIS A 386 -14.64 13.87 21.92
C HIS A 386 -13.94 12.52 21.76
N PHE A 387 -12.85 12.35 22.50
CA PHE A 387 -12.10 11.11 22.55
C PHE A 387 -12.37 10.38 23.87
N PRO A 388 -12.49 9.04 23.88
CA PRO A 388 -12.41 8.28 25.12
C PRO A 388 -11.12 8.66 25.85
N GLY A 389 -11.21 9.02 27.14
CA GLY A 389 -10.09 9.65 27.87
C GLY A 389 -8.78 8.86 27.88
N ALA A 390 -8.85 7.53 27.69
CA ALA A 390 -7.68 6.65 27.55
C ALA A 390 -7.23 6.44 26.09
N VAL A 391 -8.06 6.66 25.08
CA VAL A 391 -7.74 6.36 23.67
C VAL A 391 -7.37 7.64 22.90
N ARG A 392 -7.38 8.80 23.57
CA ARG A 392 -6.92 10.07 23.00
C ARG A 392 -5.59 9.82 22.29
N PRO A 393 -5.49 9.99 20.96
CA PRO A 393 -4.22 9.80 20.27
C PRO A 393 -3.18 10.69 20.95
N ALA A 394 -1.88 10.38 20.87
CA ALA A 394 -0.85 11.33 21.28
C ALA A 394 -0.84 12.62 20.42
N LEU A 395 -1.87 12.84 19.59
CA LEU A 395 -2.26 14.16 19.12
C LEU A 395 -2.33 15.06 20.35
N PRO A 396 -1.42 16.03 20.44
CA PRO A 396 -1.08 16.65 21.70
C PRO A 396 -2.28 17.34 22.34
N ASP A 397 -2.27 17.45 23.67
CA ASP A 397 -3.04 18.49 24.35
C ASP A 397 -2.66 19.91 23.83
N ARG A 398 -1.51 20.04 23.13
CA ARG A 398 -1.09 21.20 22.34
C ARG A 398 -1.76 21.36 20.96
N CYS A 399 -2.55 20.42 20.45
CA CYS A 399 -3.46 20.72 19.33
C CYS A 399 -4.52 21.72 19.81
N TRP A 400 -4.96 21.65 21.08
CA TRP A 400 -5.72 22.75 21.69
C TRP A 400 -4.89 24.03 21.78
N ALA A 401 -3.62 23.97 22.21
CA ALA A 401 -2.77 25.18 22.25
C ALA A 401 -2.54 25.79 20.86
N ALA A 402 -2.35 24.98 19.82
CA ALA A 402 -2.19 25.43 18.44
C ALA A 402 -3.50 25.93 17.81
N ALA A 403 -4.65 25.35 18.19
CA ALA A 403 -5.98 25.85 17.86
C ALA A 403 -6.29 27.21 18.53
N LEU A 404 -5.65 27.50 19.67
CA LEU A 404 -5.71 28.79 20.38
C LEU A 404 -4.71 29.83 19.83
N GLU A 405 -3.77 29.43 18.97
CA GLU A 405 -2.78 30.32 18.31
C GLU A 405 -3.21 30.81 16.92
N ILE A 406 -4.39 30.40 16.44
CA ILE A 406 -4.98 30.81 15.15
C ILE A 406 -6.01 31.91 15.37
#